data_AF-A0A6G8BWK6-F1
#
_entry.id   AF-A0A6G8BWK6-F1
#
_cell.length_a   1.000
_cell.length_b   1.000
_cell.length_c   1.000
_cell.angle_alpha   90.00
_cell.angle_beta   90.00
_cell.angle_gamma   90.00
#
_symmetry.space_group_name_H-M   'P 1'
#
loop_
_entity.id
_entity.type
_entity.pdbx_description
1 polymer ?
#
loop_
_entity_poly.entity_id
_entity_poly.type
_entity_poly.pdbx_seq_one_letter_code
_entity_poly.pdbx_strand_id
1 'polypeptide(L)'
;MISSNRVSGNTDIGSLPSLDDFRAAAAHGPEVMIGRDGSQLRVLAQGSTPSQRSVAWVEPDSNVDASSIFIDALSRSFSSGIQSAVVRELGLAPAPNRPLSSRQVEQAIDMAETAQRAMSGVDFLTQLDCKAASNGGSFQRACSELGIPTGDVGALQRRNIDQAMTRQFHEAAEQGRSPVEAATALQWLKQAIASQFG
;
A
#
# COMPACT_ATOMS: atom_id res chain seq x y z
N MET A 1 7.36 -53.14 14.03
CA MET A 1 6.60 -52.18 13.20
C MET A 1 7.21 -50.80 13.45
N ILE A 2 7.82 -50.22 12.42
CA ILE A 2 8.58 -48.98 12.47
C ILE A 2 7.59 -47.85 12.19
N SER A 3 7.28 -47.02 13.19
CA SER A 3 6.51 -45.78 12.98
C SER A 3 7.49 -44.68 12.58
N SER A 4 7.54 -44.39 11.27
CA SER A 4 8.23 -43.23 10.72
C SER A 4 7.54 -41.95 11.20
N ASN A 5 8.19 -41.25 12.13
CA ASN A 5 7.82 -39.89 12.50
C ASN A 5 8.37 -38.94 11.41
N ARG A 6 7.52 -38.52 10.48
CA ARG A 6 7.86 -37.44 9.54
C ARG A 6 7.79 -36.13 10.32
N VAL A 7 8.95 -35.64 10.75
CA VAL A 7 9.12 -34.23 11.08
C VAL A 7 9.03 -33.47 9.76
N SER A 8 7.82 -33.03 9.40
CA SER A 8 7.65 -31.97 8.42
C SER A 8 8.27 -30.72 9.01
N GLY A 9 9.48 -30.39 8.54
CA GLY A 9 10.11 -29.11 8.82
C GLY A 9 9.22 -28.00 8.28
N ASN A 10 8.45 -27.37 9.16
CA ASN A 10 7.86 -26.08 8.89
C ASN A 10 9.03 -25.08 8.95
N THR A 11 9.61 -24.74 7.81
CA THR A 11 10.59 -23.65 7.72
C THR A 11 9.86 -22.39 8.12
N ASP A 12 10.07 -21.97 9.36
CA ASP A 12 9.60 -20.70 9.89
C ASP A 12 10.33 -19.61 9.09
N ILE A 13 9.70 -19.12 8.03
CA ILE A 13 10.21 -18.00 7.24
C ILE A 13 10.09 -16.80 8.18
N GLY A 14 11.20 -16.42 8.81
CA GLY A 14 11.26 -15.22 9.64
C GLY A 14 10.63 -14.04 8.92
N SER A 15 9.87 -13.23 9.66
CA SER A 15 9.12 -12.09 9.13
C SER A 15 9.95 -11.27 8.14
N LEU A 16 9.42 -11.06 6.93
CA LEU A 16 10.07 -10.25 5.92
C LEU A 16 10.16 -8.79 6.40
N PRO A 17 11.30 -8.10 6.16
CA PRO A 17 11.44 -6.70 6.54
C PRO A 17 10.36 -5.79 5.93
N SER A 18 9.98 -4.77 6.69
CA SER A 18 9.01 -3.73 6.33
C SER A 18 9.69 -2.52 5.69
N LEU A 19 8.92 -1.62 5.07
CA LEU A 19 9.46 -0.34 4.58
C LEU A 19 10.03 0.54 5.70
N ASP A 20 9.47 0.45 6.91
CA ASP A 20 9.99 1.19 8.06
C ASP A 20 11.38 0.69 8.46
N ASP A 21 11.65 -0.61 8.34
CA ASP A 21 13.00 -1.17 8.56
C ASP A 21 14.00 -0.63 7.52
N PHE A 22 13.58 -0.54 6.26
CA PHE A 22 14.40 0.06 5.20
C PHE A 22 14.65 1.56 5.42
N ARG A 23 13.61 2.31 5.80
CA ARG A 23 13.70 3.74 6.11
C ARG A 23 14.62 3.97 7.30
N ALA A 24 14.50 3.15 8.35
CA ALA A 24 15.35 3.20 9.52
C ALA A 24 16.82 2.90 9.15
N ALA A 25 17.10 1.84 8.39
CA ALA A 25 18.46 1.52 7.97
C ALA A 25 19.07 2.61 7.05
N ALA A 26 18.28 3.14 6.11
CA ALA A 26 18.73 4.19 5.19
C ALA A 26 19.23 5.45 5.91
N ALA A 27 18.61 5.80 7.05
CA ALA A 27 19.02 6.95 7.86
C ALA A 27 20.41 6.81 8.51
N HIS A 28 20.99 5.61 8.57
CA HIS A 28 22.22 5.32 9.31
C HIS A 28 23.45 5.02 8.43
N GLY A 29 23.31 5.03 7.10
CA GLY A 29 24.42 4.77 6.18
C GLY A 29 24.08 5.07 4.72
N PRO A 30 25.08 5.16 3.82
CA PRO A 30 24.85 5.44 2.39
C PRO A 30 24.19 4.28 1.62
N GLU A 31 24.24 3.08 2.18
CA GLU A 31 23.81 1.83 1.55
C GLU A 31 23.11 0.94 2.57
N VAL A 32 22.19 0.10 2.10
CA VAL A 32 21.49 -0.91 2.91
C VAL A 32 21.61 -2.29 2.30
N MET A 33 21.65 -3.31 3.15
CA MET A 33 21.66 -4.73 2.78
C MET A 33 20.74 -5.54 3.69
N ILE A 34 20.49 -6.79 3.30
CA ILE A 34 19.80 -7.75 4.16
C ILE A 34 20.83 -8.59 4.89
N GLY A 35 20.70 -8.61 6.22
CA GLY A 35 21.39 -9.57 7.09
C GLY A 35 20.39 -10.52 7.74
N ARG A 36 20.93 -11.50 8.47
CA ARG A 36 20.12 -12.45 9.25
C ARG A 36 20.54 -12.39 10.72
N ASP A 37 19.57 -12.17 11.62
CA ASP A 37 19.72 -12.30 13.07
C ASP A 37 18.95 -13.55 13.53
N GLY A 38 19.68 -14.64 13.80
CA GLY A 38 19.08 -15.95 14.06
C GLY A 38 18.28 -16.46 12.85
N SER A 39 16.95 -16.56 12.99
CA SER A 39 16.03 -16.94 11.90
C SER A 39 15.38 -15.73 11.19
N GLN A 40 15.57 -14.51 11.68
CA GLN A 40 14.90 -13.32 11.17
C GLN A 40 15.78 -12.55 10.20
N LEU A 41 15.20 -12.12 9.08
CA LEU A 41 15.84 -11.18 8.16
C LEU A 41 15.75 -9.76 8.74
N ARG A 42 16.81 -8.97 8.58
CA ARG A 42 16.85 -7.56 9.00
C ARG A 42 17.53 -6.70 7.96
N VAL A 43 17.11 -5.43 7.86
CA VAL A 43 17.79 -4.44 7.05
C VAL A 43 18.94 -3.84 7.85
N LEU A 44 20.13 -3.83 7.27
CA LEU A 44 21.35 -3.33 7.88
C LEU A 44 21.87 -2.14 7.08
N ALA A 45 22.25 -1.07 7.77
CA ALA A 45 23.00 0.03 7.16
C ALA A 45 24.46 -0.37 6.96
N GLN A 46 25.01 -0.12 5.78
CA GLN A 46 26.42 -0.29 5.49
C GLN A 46 27.13 1.06 5.63
N GLY A 47 27.97 1.17 6.66
CA GLY A 47 28.83 2.34 6.88
C GLY A 47 30.25 2.14 6.33
N SER A 48 30.94 3.23 6.03
CA SER A 48 32.38 3.24 5.74
C SER A 48 33.17 3.48 7.03
N THR A 49 34.14 2.62 7.36
CA THR A 49 35.12 2.96 8.41
C THR A 49 36.15 3.97 7.87
N PRO A 50 36.82 4.78 8.73
CA PRO A 50 37.85 5.75 8.32
C PRO A 50 39.02 5.17 7.50
N SER A 51 39.17 3.85 7.45
CA SER A 51 40.18 3.12 6.67
C SER A 51 39.67 2.57 5.33
N GLN A 52 38.51 3.02 4.84
CA GLN A 52 37.84 2.54 3.62
C GLN A 52 37.46 1.04 3.63
N ARG A 53 37.41 0.38 4.79
CA ARG A 53 36.83 -0.97 4.89
C ARG A 53 35.33 -0.88 5.17
N SER A 54 34.53 -1.47 4.30
CA SER A 54 33.10 -1.70 4.51
C SER A 54 32.92 -2.76 5.60
N VAL A 55 32.12 -2.46 6.63
CA VAL A 55 31.85 -3.40 7.73
C VAL A 55 30.33 -3.54 7.84
N ALA A 56 29.80 -4.64 7.29
CA ALA A 56 28.49 -5.13 7.68
C ALA A 56 28.65 -5.80 9.05
N TRP A 57 27.94 -5.32 10.08
CA TRP A 57 28.07 -5.82 11.46
C TRP A 57 27.53 -7.26 11.65
N VAL A 58 27.00 -7.86 10.58
CA VAL A 58 26.57 -9.26 10.47
C VAL A 58 26.89 -9.70 9.04
N GLU A 59 27.38 -10.93 8.86
CA GLU A 59 27.71 -11.49 7.55
C GLU A 59 26.47 -11.40 6.62
N PRO A 60 26.56 -10.72 5.47
CA PRO A 60 25.43 -10.61 4.55
C PRO A 60 25.04 -12.02 4.10
N ASP A 61 23.74 -12.35 4.15
CA ASP A 61 23.29 -13.59 3.54
C ASP A 61 23.38 -13.42 2.02
N SER A 62 24.41 -14.00 1.43
CA SER A 62 24.71 -13.89 -0.01
C SER A 62 23.62 -14.45 -0.93
N ASN A 63 22.60 -15.10 -0.37
CA ASN A 63 21.42 -15.55 -1.10
C ASN A 63 20.20 -14.62 -0.99
N VAL A 64 20.29 -13.49 -0.27
CA VAL A 64 19.15 -12.58 -0.07
C VAL A 64 19.40 -11.23 -0.75
N ASP A 65 18.57 -10.91 -1.74
CA ASP A 65 18.65 -9.68 -2.52
C ASP A 65 17.87 -8.54 -1.85
N ALA A 66 18.58 -7.51 -1.39
CA ALA A 66 17.98 -6.33 -0.77
C ALA A 66 17.00 -5.60 -1.69
N SER A 67 17.27 -5.57 -3.00
CA SER A 67 16.39 -4.92 -3.96
C SER A 67 15.06 -5.67 -4.10
N SER A 68 15.10 -7.00 -4.21
CA SER A 68 13.90 -7.84 -4.25
C SER A 68 13.05 -7.71 -2.98
N ILE A 69 13.68 -7.76 -1.79
CA ILE A 69 12.97 -7.62 -0.51
C ILE A 69 12.36 -6.22 -0.36
N PHE A 70 13.05 -5.18 -0.83
CA PHE A 70 12.53 -3.81 -0.81
C PHE A 70 11.35 -3.63 -1.77
N ILE A 71 11.43 -4.17 -3.00
CA ILE A 71 10.34 -4.15 -3.98
C ILE A 71 9.10 -4.87 -3.44
N ASP A 72 9.31 -5.99 -2.74
CA ASP A 72 8.24 -6.75 -2.11
C ASP A 72 7.61 -5.97 -0.94
N ALA A 73 8.43 -5.30 -0.11
CA ALA A 73 7.94 -4.38 0.92
C ALA A 73 7.11 -3.23 0.34
N LEU A 74 7.53 -2.63 -0.79
CA LEU A 74 6.73 -1.63 -1.50
C LEU A 74 5.37 -2.19 -1.95
N SER A 75 5.34 -3.43 -2.43
CA SER A 75 4.11 -4.07 -2.91
C SER A 75 3.10 -4.37 -1.80
N ARG A 76 3.59 -4.61 -0.57
CA ARG A 76 2.75 -4.80 0.61
C ARG A 76 2.19 -3.49 1.16
N SER A 77 2.91 -2.38 0.98
CA SER A 77 2.55 -1.08 1.55
C SER A 77 1.76 -0.18 0.60
N PHE A 78 1.88 -0.37 -0.71
CA PHE A 78 1.27 0.49 -1.72
C PHE A 78 0.57 -0.32 -2.81
N SER A 79 -0.36 0.32 -3.54
CA SER A 79 -1.00 -0.32 -4.68
C SER A 79 0.02 -0.74 -5.75
N SER A 80 -0.32 -1.79 -6.50
CA SER A 80 0.55 -2.32 -7.58
C SER A 80 0.90 -1.26 -8.63
N GLY A 81 -0.01 -0.30 -8.87
CA GLY A 81 0.23 0.84 -9.77
C GLY A 81 1.31 1.80 -9.25
N ILE A 82 1.25 2.17 -7.97
CA ILE A 82 2.31 2.99 -7.34
C ILE A 82 3.63 2.24 -7.37
N GLN A 83 3.63 1.00 -6.89
CA GLN A 83 4.85 0.17 -6.81
C GLN A 83 5.50 0.02 -8.19
N SER A 84 4.72 -0.32 -9.22
CA SER A 84 5.24 -0.46 -10.58
C SER A 84 5.80 0.85 -11.15
N ALA A 85 5.17 1.99 -10.86
CA ALA A 85 5.65 3.29 -11.30
C ALA A 85 6.98 3.66 -10.63
N VAL A 86 7.09 3.47 -9.31
CA VAL A 86 8.32 3.74 -8.54
C VAL A 86 9.46 2.83 -8.98
N VAL A 87 9.20 1.53 -9.12
CA VAL A 87 10.19 0.54 -9.57
C VAL A 87 10.72 0.89 -10.95
N ARG A 88 9.83 1.25 -11.89
CA ARG A 88 10.22 1.66 -13.25
C ARG A 88 11.03 2.95 -13.26
N GLU A 89 10.58 3.97 -12.54
CA GLU A 89 11.21 5.30 -12.52
C GLU A 89 12.64 5.25 -11.96
N LEU A 90 12.84 4.49 -10.89
CA LEU A 90 14.14 4.39 -10.22
C LEU A 90 15.03 3.27 -10.75
N GLY A 91 14.55 2.52 -11.77
CA GLY A 91 15.25 1.37 -12.31
C GLY A 91 15.54 0.30 -11.26
N LEU A 92 14.64 0.12 -10.28
CA LEU A 92 14.78 -0.90 -9.26
C LEU A 92 14.59 -2.27 -9.91
N ALA A 93 15.62 -3.11 -9.81
CA ALA A 93 15.59 -4.47 -10.31
C ALA A 93 16.32 -5.37 -9.33
N PRO A 94 16.01 -6.67 -9.30
CA PRO A 94 16.76 -7.62 -8.49
C PRO A 94 18.26 -7.53 -8.76
N ALA A 95 19.04 -7.35 -7.70
CA ALA A 95 20.48 -7.14 -7.76
C ALA A 95 21.16 -7.93 -6.64
N PRO A 96 21.23 -9.28 -6.76
CA PRO A 96 21.74 -10.14 -5.70
C PRO A 96 23.17 -9.74 -5.31
N ASN A 97 23.47 -9.80 -4.02
CA ASN A 97 24.76 -9.41 -3.45
C ASN A 97 25.15 -7.93 -3.65
N ARG A 98 24.23 -7.08 -4.09
CA ARG A 98 24.48 -5.64 -4.22
C ARG A 98 23.72 -4.87 -3.15
N PRO A 99 24.38 -3.98 -2.41
CA PRO A 99 23.68 -3.06 -1.53
C PRO A 99 22.74 -2.15 -2.33
N LEU A 100 21.60 -1.84 -1.74
CA LEU A 100 20.67 -0.84 -2.25
C LEU A 100 21.09 0.53 -1.69
N SER A 101 21.10 1.57 -2.53
CA SER A 101 21.45 2.91 -2.05
C SER A 101 20.37 3.45 -1.11
N SER A 102 20.77 4.01 0.02
CA SER A 102 19.84 4.67 0.95
C SER A 102 19.09 5.82 0.30
N ARG A 103 19.73 6.54 -0.64
CA ARG A 103 19.04 7.59 -1.43
C ARG A 103 17.94 7.01 -2.31
N GLN A 104 18.18 5.86 -2.92
CA GLN A 104 17.15 5.18 -3.72
C GLN A 104 16.00 4.66 -2.85
N VAL A 105 16.30 4.17 -1.64
CA VAL A 105 15.27 3.79 -0.65
C VAL A 105 14.41 4.99 -0.28
N GLU A 106 15.03 6.09 0.18
CA GLU A 106 14.33 7.31 0.58
C GLU A 106 13.47 7.86 -0.57
N GLN A 107 14.06 8.00 -1.75
CA GLN A 107 13.36 8.50 -2.93
C GLN A 107 12.17 7.62 -3.33
N ALA A 108 12.34 6.30 -3.29
CA ALA A 108 11.26 5.36 -3.60
C ALA A 108 10.07 5.51 -2.64
N ILE A 109 10.34 5.59 -1.34
CA ILE A 109 9.28 5.72 -0.34
C ILE A 109 8.60 7.09 -0.47
N ASP A 110 9.36 8.18 -0.62
CA ASP A 110 8.79 9.52 -0.76
C ASP A 110 7.92 9.65 -2.01
N MET A 111 8.34 9.06 -3.14
CA MET A 111 7.54 8.99 -4.36
C MET A 111 6.25 8.20 -4.15
N ALA A 112 6.35 7.04 -3.50
CA ALA A 112 5.19 6.19 -3.24
C ALA A 112 4.16 6.88 -2.32
N GLU A 113 4.61 7.52 -1.25
CA GLU A 113 3.76 8.29 -0.34
C GLU A 113 3.13 9.51 -1.01
N THR A 114 3.87 10.17 -1.90
CA THR A 114 3.35 11.30 -2.69
C THR A 114 2.26 10.84 -3.64
N ALA A 115 2.49 9.74 -4.37
CA ALA A 115 1.51 9.16 -5.27
C ALA A 115 0.24 8.72 -4.51
N GLN A 116 0.41 8.06 -3.36
CA GLN A 116 -0.71 7.66 -2.52
C GLN A 116 -1.54 8.86 -2.05
N ARG A 117 -0.89 9.92 -1.56
CA ARG A 117 -1.58 11.15 -1.15
C ARG A 117 -2.36 11.81 -2.29
N ALA A 118 -1.78 11.85 -3.49
CA ALA A 118 -2.46 12.38 -4.66
C ALA A 118 -3.72 11.58 -5.02
N MET A 119 -3.64 10.25 -5.02
CA MET A 119 -4.78 9.38 -5.32
C MET A 119 -5.87 9.47 -4.23
N SER A 120 -5.50 9.53 -2.95
CA SER A 120 -6.45 9.78 -1.86
C SER A 120 -7.18 11.12 -2.01
N GLY A 121 -6.52 12.14 -2.58
CA GLY A 121 -7.16 13.41 -2.92
C GLY A 121 -8.23 13.28 -4.00
N VAL A 122 -8.00 12.45 -5.02
CA VAL A 122 -9.00 12.16 -6.07
C VAL A 122 -10.22 11.46 -5.46
N ASP A 123 -10.01 10.44 -4.63
CA ASP A 123 -11.10 9.75 -3.94
C ASP A 123 -11.90 10.67 -3.04
N PHE A 124 -11.24 11.59 -2.33
CA PHE A 124 -11.92 12.58 -1.50
C PHE A 124 -12.85 13.47 -2.35
N LEU A 125 -12.40 13.95 -3.50
CA LEU A 125 -13.23 14.77 -4.40
C LEU A 125 -14.41 13.97 -4.95
N THR A 126 -14.20 12.73 -5.37
CA THR A 126 -15.29 11.86 -5.84
C THR A 126 -16.30 11.57 -4.73
N GLN A 127 -15.83 11.29 -3.51
CA GLN A 127 -16.71 11.11 -2.34
C GLN A 127 -17.52 12.38 -2.06
N LEU A 128 -16.88 13.55 -2.11
CA LEU A 128 -17.56 14.83 -1.88
C LEU A 128 -18.68 15.06 -2.90
N ASP A 129 -18.45 14.76 -4.18
CA ASP A 129 -19.48 14.85 -5.22
C ASP A 129 -20.61 13.82 -5.04
N CYS A 130 -20.31 12.68 -4.42
CA CYS A 130 -21.30 11.64 -4.10
C CYS A 130 -22.07 11.90 -2.80
N LYS A 131 -21.66 12.86 -1.95
CA LYS A 131 -22.27 13.06 -0.63
C LYS A 131 -23.74 13.47 -0.71
N ALA A 132 -24.59 12.65 -0.11
CA ALA A 132 -26.00 12.92 0.06
C ALA A 132 -26.21 14.09 1.04
N ALA A 133 -25.48 14.19 2.14
CA ALA A 133 -25.65 15.28 3.11
C ALA A 133 -25.46 16.69 2.51
N SER A 134 -24.57 16.85 1.53
CA SER A 134 -24.29 18.12 0.87
C SER A 134 -25.03 18.32 -0.46
N ASN A 135 -25.95 17.42 -0.84
CA ASN A 135 -26.57 17.41 -2.17
C ASN A 135 -25.53 17.44 -3.31
N GLY A 136 -24.50 16.59 -3.23
CA GLY A 136 -23.46 16.50 -4.26
C GLY A 136 -24.03 16.21 -5.66
N GLY A 137 -23.28 16.57 -6.71
CA GLY A 137 -23.75 16.50 -8.09
C GLY A 137 -24.09 15.07 -8.51
N SER A 138 -23.22 14.11 -8.18
CA SER A 138 -23.48 12.68 -8.42
C SER A 138 -24.67 12.15 -7.62
N PHE A 139 -24.92 12.66 -6.41
CA PHE A 139 -26.13 12.29 -5.64
C PHE A 139 -27.41 12.78 -6.31
N GLN A 140 -27.44 14.05 -6.72
CA GLN A 140 -28.60 14.60 -7.45
C GLN A 140 -28.86 13.82 -8.74
N ARG A 141 -27.79 13.51 -9.49
CA ARG A 141 -27.86 12.69 -10.70
C ARG A 141 -28.38 11.29 -10.42
N ALA A 142 -27.86 10.60 -9.39
CA ALA A 142 -28.29 9.26 -9.03
C ALA A 142 -29.78 9.23 -8.62
N CYS A 143 -30.22 10.19 -7.82
CA CYS A 143 -31.64 10.39 -7.47
C CYS A 143 -32.50 10.58 -8.72
N SER A 144 -32.08 11.46 -9.64
CA SER A 144 -32.80 11.70 -10.90
C SER A 144 -32.90 10.44 -11.76
N GLU A 145 -31.82 9.67 -11.88
CA GLU A 145 -31.81 8.43 -12.68
C GLU A 145 -32.64 7.30 -12.05
N LEU A 146 -32.86 7.36 -10.74
CA LEU A 146 -33.75 6.43 -10.01
C LEU A 146 -35.20 6.92 -9.92
N GLY A 147 -35.50 8.12 -10.41
CA GLY A 147 -36.83 8.72 -10.28
C GLY A 147 -37.21 9.11 -8.85
N ILE A 148 -36.23 9.31 -7.97
CA ILE A 148 -36.43 9.68 -6.57
C ILE A 148 -36.14 11.18 -6.41
N PRO A 149 -37.12 12.02 -6.05
CA PRO A 149 -36.87 13.41 -5.72
C PRO A 149 -35.87 13.51 -4.56
N THR A 150 -34.86 14.38 -4.68
CA THR A 150 -33.86 14.55 -3.61
C THR A 150 -34.50 14.99 -2.30
N GLY A 151 -35.60 15.75 -2.35
CA GLY A 151 -36.38 16.15 -1.17
C GLY A 151 -37.00 14.99 -0.40
N ASP A 152 -37.25 13.85 -1.05
CA ASP A 152 -37.84 12.66 -0.43
C ASP A 152 -36.81 11.82 0.32
N VAL A 153 -35.52 12.07 0.08
CA VAL A 153 -34.43 11.43 0.82
C VAL A 153 -34.22 12.20 2.14
N GLY A 154 -34.76 11.67 3.22
CA GLY A 154 -34.68 12.27 4.55
C GLY A 154 -33.26 12.27 5.13
N ALA A 155 -33.04 13.08 6.17
CA ALA A 155 -31.72 13.26 6.78
C ALA A 155 -31.11 11.94 7.31
N LEU A 156 -31.92 11.01 7.82
CA LEU A 156 -31.43 9.69 8.25
C LEU A 156 -30.95 8.85 7.07
N GLN A 157 -31.73 8.78 5.98
CA GLN A 157 -31.38 8.05 4.76
C GLN A 157 -30.10 8.61 4.14
N ARG A 158 -29.95 9.94 4.08
CA ARG A 158 -28.73 10.60 3.58
C ARG A 158 -27.49 10.19 4.38
N ARG A 159 -27.58 10.17 5.71
CA ARG A 159 -26.47 9.69 6.56
C ARG A 159 -26.13 8.22 6.30
N ASN A 160 -27.14 7.37 6.13
CA ASN A 160 -26.93 5.95 5.83
C ASN A 160 -26.25 5.76 4.47
N ILE A 161 -26.66 6.52 3.45
CA ILE A 161 -26.04 6.53 2.11
C ILE A 161 -24.57 6.96 2.22
N ASP A 162 -24.29 8.06 2.91
CA ASP A 162 -22.92 8.56 3.08
C ASP A 162 -22.03 7.56 3.83
N GLN A 163 -22.56 6.88 4.84
CA GLN A 163 -21.85 5.79 5.54
C GLN A 163 -21.59 4.59 4.63
N ALA A 164 -22.58 4.19 3.82
CA ALA A 164 -22.41 3.10 2.86
C ALA A 164 -21.31 3.43 1.83
N MET A 165 -21.33 4.64 1.29
CA MET A 165 -20.29 5.12 0.38
C MET A 165 -18.92 5.15 1.05
N THR A 166 -18.82 5.67 2.27
CA THR A 166 -17.54 5.70 3.02
C THR A 166 -16.95 4.30 3.17
N ARG A 167 -17.78 3.29 3.49
CA ARG A 167 -17.32 1.89 3.58
C ARG A 167 -16.81 1.35 2.25
N GLN A 168 -17.53 1.61 1.15
CA GLN A 168 -17.13 1.15 -0.19
C GLN A 168 -15.78 1.75 -0.62
N PHE A 169 -15.56 3.04 -0.38
CA PHE A 169 -14.27 3.67 -0.68
C PHE A 169 -13.13 3.14 0.19
N HIS A 170 -13.39 2.89 1.49
CA HIS A 170 -12.40 2.29 2.37
C HIS A 170 -11.99 0.89 1.89
N GLU A 171 -12.97 0.05 1.58
CA GLU A 171 -12.73 -1.30 1.06
C GLU A 171 -11.99 -1.27 -0.29
N ALA A 172 -12.32 -0.34 -1.16
CA ALA A 172 -11.61 -0.15 -2.42
C ALA A 172 -10.14 0.25 -2.19
N ALA A 173 -9.86 1.13 -1.23
CA ALA A 173 -8.51 1.53 -0.86
C ALA A 173 -7.70 0.35 -0.29
N GLU A 174 -8.27 -0.44 0.62
CA GLU A 174 -7.63 -1.64 1.19
C GLU A 174 -7.31 -2.71 0.12
N GLN A 175 -8.11 -2.78 -0.94
CA GLN A 175 -7.91 -3.68 -2.06
C GLN A 175 -7.03 -3.09 -3.18
N GLY A 176 -6.44 -1.91 -2.98
CA GLY A 176 -5.59 -1.25 -3.97
C GLY A 176 -6.34 -0.76 -5.22
N ARG A 177 -7.66 -0.62 -5.14
CA ARG A 177 -8.56 -0.12 -6.20
C ARG A 177 -8.82 1.38 -6.12
N SER A 178 -7.91 2.11 -5.47
CA SER A 178 -7.89 3.57 -5.42
C SER A 178 -6.95 4.13 -6.50
N PRO A 179 -7.33 5.22 -7.20
CA PRO A 179 -8.58 5.97 -7.05
C PRO A 179 -9.77 5.26 -7.69
N VAL A 180 -10.95 5.42 -7.10
CA VAL A 180 -12.20 4.87 -7.61
C VAL A 180 -12.71 5.72 -8.78
N GLU A 181 -12.95 5.06 -9.91
CA GLU A 181 -13.56 5.71 -11.08
C GLU A 181 -14.96 6.27 -10.76
N ALA A 182 -15.27 7.45 -11.32
CA ALA A 182 -16.54 8.12 -11.09
C ALA A 182 -17.76 7.26 -11.46
N ALA A 183 -17.66 6.44 -12.52
CA ALA A 183 -18.74 5.55 -12.93
C ALA A 183 -19.02 4.46 -11.88
N THR A 184 -17.98 3.88 -11.30
CA THR A 184 -18.07 2.88 -10.23
C THR A 184 -18.67 3.50 -8.97
N ALA A 185 -18.18 4.68 -8.56
CA ALA A 185 -18.72 5.41 -7.41
C ALA A 185 -20.21 5.75 -7.60
N LEU A 186 -20.62 6.16 -8.82
CA LEU A 186 -22.02 6.42 -9.15
C LEU A 186 -22.89 5.15 -9.07
N GLN A 187 -22.37 3.99 -9.49
CA GLN A 187 -23.08 2.72 -9.35
C GLN A 187 -23.29 2.35 -7.89
N TRP A 188 -22.27 2.45 -7.05
CA TRP A 188 -22.39 2.23 -5.60
C TRP A 188 -23.39 3.20 -4.96
N LEU A 189 -23.38 4.47 -5.38
CA LEU A 189 -24.29 5.48 -4.87
C LEU A 189 -25.75 5.14 -5.19
N LYS A 190 -26.04 4.70 -6.41
CA LYS A 190 -27.38 4.25 -6.79
C LYS A 190 -27.84 3.04 -5.98
N GLN A 191 -26.95 2.07 -5.75
CA GLN A 191 -27.26 0.90 -4.92
C GLN A 191 -27.54 1.31 -3.47
N ALA A 192 -26.72 2.22 -2.92
CA ALA A 192 -26.91 2.76 -1.59
C ALA A 192 -28.24 3.50 -1.47
N ILE A 193 -28.61 4.33 -2.44
CA ILE A 193 -29.91 5.02 -2.48
C ILE A 193 -31.05 4.00 -2.57
N ALA A 194 -31.01 3.07 -3.52
CA ALA A 194 -32.07 2.07 -3.70
C ALA A 194 -32.32 1.24 -2.44
N SER A 195 -31.27 0.90 -1.69
CA SER A 195 -31.40 0.18 -0.41
C SER A 195 -32.14 0.95 0.69
N GLN A 196 -32.33 2.27 0.56
CA GLN A 196 -33.10 3.08 1.51
C GLN A 196 -34.61 3.08 1.23
N PHE A 197 -35.04 2.54 0.08
CA PHE A 197 -36.43 2.57 -0.41
C PHE A 197 -36.95 1.18 -0.79
N GLY A 198 -36.18 0.13 -0.54
CA GLY A 198 -36.58 -1.28 -0.70
C GLY A 198 -37.28 -1.85 0.52
#